data_AF-A0A0N1FL94-F1
#
_entry.id   AF-A0A0N1FL94-F1
#
_cell.length_a   1.000
_cell.length_b   1.000
_cell.length_c   1.000
_cell.angle_alpha   90.00
_cell.angle_beta   90.00
_cell.angle_gamma   90.00
#
_symmetry.space_group_name_H-M   'P 1'
#
loop_
_entity.id
_entity.type
_entity.pdbx_description
1 polymer ?
#
loop_
_entity_poly.entity_id
_entity_poly.type
_entity_poly.pdbx_seq_one_letter_code
_entity_poly.pdbx_strand_id
1 'polypeptide(L)'
;MLLRMIEDIFEDGLVTEVSPFPETDREFGKLLDILRPLSADDLRQKLVISGWLLEPYGPDRMRCQECMYYLVHRRWCDLPELNLPAKPDWWCRLWRI
;
A
#
# COMPACT_ATOMS: atom_id res chain seq x y z
N MET A 1 6.43 -0.71 16.15
CA MET A 1 6.85 -2.11 15.87
C MET A 1 6.58 -2.45 14.41
N LEU A 2 5.31 -2.48 13.96
CA LEU A 2 4.99 -2.80 12.55
C LEU A 2 5.51 -1.79 11.50
N LEU A 3 5.46 -0.48 11.77
CA LEU A 3 6.01 0.52 10.85
C LEU A 3 7.51 0.29 10.57
N ARG A 4 8.30 0.05 11.62
CA ARG A 4 9.74 -0.22 11.50
C ARG A 4 10.00 -1.53 10.76
N MET A 5 9.18 -2.57 11.00
CA MET A 5 9.29 -3.82 10.24
C MET A 5 9.07 -3.62 8.74
N ILE A 6 8.12 -2.76 8.34
CA ILE A 6 7.94 -2.43 6.92
C ILE A 6 9.21 -1.76 6.40
N GLU A 7 9.74 -0.75 7.10
CA GLU A 7 10.99 -0.09 6.71
C GLU A 7 12.16 -1.07 6.58
N ASP A 8 12.36 -1.94 7.57
CA ASP A 8 13.42 -2.97 7.57
C ASP A 8 13.27 -3.90 6.34
N ILE A 9 12.05 -4.32 6.00
CA ILE A 9 11.79 -5.16 4.82
C ILE A 9 12.21 -4.46 3.51
N PHE A 10 12.02 -3.14 3.40
CA PHE A 10 12.48 -2.36 2.24
C PHE A 10 13.99 -2.08 2.29
N GLU A 11 14.56 -1.84 3.47
CA GLU A 11 16.02 -1.75 3.68
C GLU A 11 16.71 -3.05 3.24
N ASP A 12 16.06 -4.21 3.45
CA ASP A 12 16.48 -5.54 3.00
C ASP A 12 16.27 -5.80 1.49
N GLY A 13 15.76 -4.81 0.74
CA GLY A 13 15.67 -4.85 -0.72
C GLY A 13 14.37 -5.43 -1.28
N LEU A 14 13.24 -5.32 -0.56
CA LEU A 14 11.94 -5.68 -1.12
C LEU A 14 11.62 -4.84 -2.36
N VAL A 15 11.22 -5.52 -3.45
CA VAL A 15 10.67 -4.91 -4.66
C VAL A 15 9.18 -5.26 -4.76
N THR A 16 8.34 -4.29 -5.08
CA THR A 16 6.87 -4.42 -5.12
C THR A 16 6.31 -4.17 -6.53
N GLU A 17 5.07 -4.61 -6.78
CA GLU A 17 4.42 -4.47 -8.09
C GLU A 17 3.71 -3.13 -8.22
N VAL A 18 4.36 -2.14 -8.85
CA VAL A 18 3.76 -0.81 -9.05
C VAL A 18 2.82 -0.73 -10.26
N SER A 19 2.86 -1.73 -11.15
CA SER A 19 2.10 -1.79 -12.41
C SER A 19 1.48 -3.18 -12.61
N PRO A 20 0.31 -3.30 -13.28
CA PRO A 20 -0.54 -2.21 -13.78
C PRO A 20 -1.27 -1.48 -12.65
N PHE A 21 -1.26 -0.14 -12.67
CA PHE A 21 -2.06 0.65 -11.73
C PHE A 21 -3.55 0.54 -12.12
N PRO A 22 -4.47 0.19 -11.19
CA PRO A 22 -5.88 -0.06 -11.50
C PRO A 22 -6.62 1.24 -11.88
N GLU A 23 -6.89 1.43 -13.17
CA GLU A 23 -7.63 2.60 -13.66
C GLU A 23 -9.14 2.44 -13.47
N THR A 24 -9.63 1.21 -13.38
CA THR A 24 -11.06 0.90 -13.22
C THR A 24 -11.39 0.24 -11.88
N ASP A 25 -12.64 0.38 -11.43
CA ASP A 25 -13.14 -0.31 -10.24
C ASP A 25 -13.05 -1.83 -10.37
N ARG A 26 -13.17 -2.36 -11.59
CA ARG A 26 -13.04 -3.79 -11.85
C ARG A 26 -11.60 -4.27 -11.60
N GLU A 27 -10.60 -3.52 -12.05
CA GLU A 27 -9.20 -3.87 -11.83
C GLU A 27 -8.81 -3.71 -10.35
N PHE A 28 -9.34 -2.67 -9.71
CA PHE A 28 -9.18 -2.48 -8.26
C PHE A 28 -9.78 -3.65 -7.47
N GLY A 29 -11.01 -4.05 -7.79
CA GLY A 29 -11.68 -5.19 -7.16
C GLY A 29 -10.90 -6.50 -7.30
N LYS A 30 -10.29 -6.75 -8.47
CA LYS A 30 -9.41 -7.92 -8.66
C LYS A 30 -8.21 -7.91 -7.73
N LEU A 31 -7.58 -6.76 -7.50
CA LEU A 31 -6.46 -6.65 -6.54
C LEU A 31 -6.94 -6.92 -5.12
N LEU A 32 -8.12 -6.41 -4.73
CA LEU A 32 -8.71 -6.71 -3.43
C LEU A 32 -9.00 -8.20 -3.27
N ASP A 33 -9.53 -8.87 -4.29
CA ASP A 33 -9.80 -10.31 -4.25
C ASP A 33 -8.53 -11.15 -4.06
N ILE A 34 -7.39 -10.68 -4.56
CA ILE A 34 -6.08 -11.31 -4.34
C ILE A 34 -5.57 -11.07 -2.91
N LEU A 35 -5.80 -9.88 -2.35
CA LEU A 35 -5.32 -9.52 -1.01
C LEU A 35 -6.20 -10.08 0.11
N ARG A 36 -7.51 -10.20 -0.10
CA ARG A 36 -8.48 -10.67 0.90
C ARG A 36 -8.16 -12.02 1.55
N PRO A 37 -7.65 -13.05 0.85
CA PRO A 37 -7.28 -14.31 1.50
C PRO A 37 -6.00 -14.23 2.33
N LEU A 38 -5.21 -13.15 2.22
CA LEU A 38 -3.94 -13.01 2.94
C LEU A 38 -4.16 -12.65 4.39
N SER A 39 -3.47 -13.36 5.28
CA SER A 39 -3.50 -13.16 6.71
C SER A 39 -2.63 -11.96 7.14
N ALA A 40 -2.63 -11.65 8.44
CA ALA A 40 -1.73 -10.63 8.99
C ALA A 40 -0.25 -11.03 8.89
N ASP A 41 0.05 -12.34 8.88
CA ASP A 41 1.41 -12.88 8.82
C ASP A 41 2.00 -12.78 7.40
N ASP A 42 1.16 -12.61 6.38
CA ASP A 42 1.55 -12.48 4.96
C ASP A 42 1.97 -11.05 4.59
N LEU A 43 2.51 -10.28 5.55
CA LEU A 43 2.85 -8.85 5.39
C LEU A 43 3.67 -8.60 4.13
N ARG A 44 4.74 -9.37 3.91
CA ARG A 44 5.61 -9.20 2.73
C ARG A 44 4.83 -9.37 1.43
N GLN A 45 3.96 -10.36 1.35
CA GLN A 45 3.14 -10.61 0.17
C GLN A 45 2.11 -9.49 -0.05
N LYS A 46 1.50 -8.98 1.03
CA LYS A 46 0.62 -7.80 0.97
C LYS A 46 1.34 -6.59 0.42
N LEU A 47 2.56 -6.30 0.88
CA LEU A 47 3.36 -5.17 0.39
C LEU A 47 3.69 -5.30 -1.10
N VAL A 48 4.04 -6.51 -1.56
CA VAL A 48 4.32 -6.78 -2.98
C VAL A 48 3.09 -6.55 -3.84
N ILE A 49 1.97 -7.19 -3.52
CA ILE A 49 0.74 -7.18 -4.34
C ILE A 49 0.06 -5.81 -4.30
N SER A 50 0.12 -5.11 -3.17
CA SER A 50 -0.39 -3.74 -3.10
C SER A 50 0.55 -2.72 -3.74
N GLY A 51 1.73 -3.11 -4.23
CA GLY A 51 2.67 -2.18 -4.84
C GLY A 51 3.15 -1.10 -3.86
N TRP A 52 3.39 -1.49 -2.61
CA TRP A 52 3.77 -0.54 -1.56
C TRP A 52 5.11 0.11 -1.86
N LEU A 53 5.23 1.40 -1.60
CA LEU A 53 6.45 2.20 -1.74
C LEU A 53 6.62 3.12 -0.54
N LEU A 54 7.86 3.31 -0.11
CA LEU A 54 8.21 4.24 0.96
C LEU A 54 8.44 5.68 0.46
N GLU A 55 8.01 5.94 -0.78
CA GLU A 55 8.18 7.21 -1.47
C GLU A 55 6.97 7.49 -2.39
N PRO A 56 6.79 8.76 -2.82
CA PRO A 56 5.71 9.13 -3.74
C PRO A 56 5.87 8.48 -5.11
N TYR A 57 4.75 8.22 -5.80
CA TYR A 57 4.76 7.56 -7.11
C TYR A 57 4.13 8.40 -8.23
N GLY A 58 4.65 8.25 -9.44
CA GLY A 58 4.11 8.85 -10.66
C GLY A 58 4.46 10.34 -10.86
N PRO A 59 4.08 10.93 -12.00
CA PRO A 59 4.37 12.34 -12.34
C PRO A 59 3.73 13.32 -11.34
N ASP A 60 2.56 12.97 -10.82
CA ASP A 60 1.83 13.78 -9.83
C ASP A 60 2.33 13.59 -8.40
N ARG A 61 3.36 12.76 -8.19
CA ARG A 61 3.90 12.40 -6.87
C ARG A 61 2.80 12.02 -5.89
N MET A 62 1.94 11.08 -6.28
CA MET A 62 0.83 10.59 -5.45
C MET A 62 1.36 10.03 -4.13
N ARG A 63 0.70 10.36 -3.01
CA ARG A 63 1.09 9.91 -1.67
C ARG A 63 -0.09 9.46 -0.86
N CYS A 64 0.17 8.67 0.17
CA CYS A 64 -0.83 8.24 1.13
C CYS A 64 -1.57 9.43 1.74
N GLN A 65 -0.92 10.58 1.97
CA GLN A 65 -1.59 11.77 2.52
C GLN A 65 -2.81 12.24 1.70
N GLU A 66 -2.80 12.05 0.38
CA GLU A 66 -3.93 12.39 -0.49
C GLU A 66 -4.92 11.23 -0.65
N CYS A 67 -4.60 10.02 -0.20
CA CYS A 67 -5.43 8.84 -0.38
C CYS A 67 -6.66 8.83 0.54
N MET A 68 -7.83 8.45 0.01
CA MET A 68 -9.08 8.35 0.79
C MET A 68 -9.01 7.39 1.98
N TYR A 69 -8.12 6.38 1.93
CA TYR A 69 -7.95 5.39 3.00
C TYR A 69 -6.93 5.81 4.07
N TYR A 70 -6.27 6.96 3.94
CA TYR A 70 -5.24 7.36 4.88
C TYR A 70 -5.80 8.18 6.05
N LEU A 71 -5.59 7.68 7.26
CA LEU A 71 -5.99 8.34 8.49
C LEU A 71 -4.84 9.22 9.00
N VAL A 72 -4.89 10.51 8.67
CA VAL A 72 -3.82 11.50 8.97
C VAL A 72 -3.34 11.49 10.42
N HIS A 73 -4.25 11.47 11.39
CA HIS A 73 -3.91 11.49 12.81
C HIS A 73 -3.29 10.17 13.31
N ARG A 74 -3.63 9.04 12.67
CA ARG A 74 -3.11 7.72 13.04
C ARG A 74 -1.87 7.32 12.24
N ARG A 75 -1.61 7.99 11.11
CA ARG A 75 -0.58 7.61 10.13
C ARG A 75 -0.77 6.16 9.70
N TRP A 76 -1.93 5.90 9.12
CA TRP A 76 -2.45 4.55 8.92
C TRP A 76 -3.26 4.44 7.63
N CYS A 77 -3.10 3.33 6.91
CA CYS A 77 -3.96 2.95 5.78
C CYS A 77 -5.10 2.07 6.31
N ASP A 78 -6.33 2.56 6.21
CA ASP A 78 -7.55 1.91 6.71
C ASP A 78 -8.26 1.06 5.65
N LEU A 79 -7.58 0.75 4.53
CA LEU A 79 -8.10 -0.22 3.57
C LEU A 79 -8.14 -1.60 4.24
N PRO A 80 -9.31 -2.28 4.33
CA PRO A 80 -9.45 -3.49 5.14
C PRO A 80 -8.47 -4.61 4.80
N GLU A 81 -8.17 -4.80 3.52
CA GLU A 81 -7.26 -5.82 3.02
C GLU A 81 -5.79 -5.58 3.46
N LEU A 82 -5.42 -4.32 3.67
CA LEU A 82 -4.09 -3.92 4.11
C LEU A 82 -4.06 -3.66 5.61
N ASN A 83 -4.78 -2.63 6.06
CA ASN A 83 -4.85 -2.21 7.45
C ASN A 83 -3.45 -2.09 8.08
N LEU A 84 -2.61 -1.23 7.50
CA LEU A 84 -1.18 -1.11 7.81
C LEU A 84 -0.80 0.32 8.23
N PRO A 85 0.23 0.51 9.06
CA PRO A 85 0.79 1.83 9.30
C PRO A 85 1.43 2.37 8.02
N ALA A 86 1.27 3.67 7.78
CA ALA A 86 1.79 4.35 6.59
C ALA A 86 2.30 5.74 6.94
N LYS A 87 3.38 6.19 6.30
CA LYS A 87 3.80 7.60 6.37
C LYS A 87 3.08 8.43 5.29
N PRO A 88 2.96 9.75 5.47
CA PRO A 88 2.22 10.61 4.52
C PRO A 88 2.81 10.60 3.11
N ASP A 89 4.11 10.38 2.97
CA ASP A 89 4.88 10.39 1.72
C ASP A 89 5.00 9.03 1.04
N TRP A 90 4.40 7.98 1.60
CA TRP A 90 4.39 6.65 1.02
C TRP A 90 3.33 6.51 -0.07
N TRP A 91 3.29 5.38 -0.76
CA TRP A 91 2.30 5.12 -1.80
C TRP A 91 1.98 3.62 -1.91
N CYS A 92 0.82 3.28 -2.48
CA CYS A 92 0.53 1.92 -2.92
C CYS A 92 -0.33 1.95 -4.19
N ARG A 93 -0.34 0.84 -4.94
CA ARG A 93 -1.13 0.62 -6.15
C ARG A 93 -2.65 0.70 -5.93
N LEU A 94 -3.11 0.69 -4.68
CA LEU A 94 -4.52 0.85 -4.30
C LEU A 94 -4.88 2.30 -3.92
N TRP A 95 -4.02 3.26 -4.25
CA TRP A 95 -4.28 4.68 -4.02
C TRP A 95 -5.53 5.18 -4.77
N ARG A 96 -6.37 5.96 -4.09
CA ARG A 96 -7.63 6.53 -4.58
C ARG A 96 -7.93 7.88 -3.93
N ILE A 97 -8.66 8.74 -4.64
CA ILE A 97 -9.22 10.02 -4.18
C ILE A 97 -10.73 10.08 -4.38
#